data_AF-A0A4S4NMW0-F1
#
_entry.id   AF-A0A4S4NMW0-F1
#
_cell.length_a   1.000
_cell.length_b   1.000
_cell.length_c   1.000
_cell.angle_alpha   90.00
_cell.angle_beta   90.00
_cell.angle_gamma   90.00
#
_symmetry.space_group_name_H-M   'P 1'
#
loop_
_entity.id
_entity.type
_entity.pdbx_description
1 polymer ?
#
loop_
_entity_poly.entity_id
_entity_poly.type
_entity_poly.pdbx_seq_one_letter_code
_entity_poly.pdbx_strand_id
1 'polypeptide(L)'
;MKQGFLLLFILAPLLVTAQAYDAALGIRVGTEWGATAQLRLPQIHKNFVLEGIVLSSLQKDEGTLTLLGKQHQPLLSRRLNLFYGAGLHAGWSDEIDQETGSAFNGPKGVTGIVGLEATFARINVSYDFKPALNVTGGASILDTHTAVSVRYVVGKRYSIWNRDKEKEIRKRRRDKDRERRREDRERAGKRWFQFWKPVN
;
A
#
# COMPACT_ATOMS: atom_id res chain seq x y z
N MET A 1 26.63 28.71 10.14
CA MET A 1 25.40 28.17 10.77
C MET A 1 24.29 27.92 9.72
N LYS A 2 24.47 26.98 8.77
CA LYS A 2 23.46 26.71 7.71
C LYS A 2 23.28 25.22 7.36
N GLN A 3 23.76 24.30 8.20
CA GLN A 3 23.64 22.86 7.97
C GLN A 3 22.46 22.21 8.74
N GLY A 4 21.83 22.95 9.67
CA GLY A 4 20.73 22.42 10.49
C GLY A 4 19.34 22.44 9.85
N PHE A 5 19.14 23.19 8.76
CA PHE A 5 17.81 23.38 8.16
C PHE A 5 17.38 22.23 7.22
N LEU A 6 18.34 21.48 6.68
CA LEU A 6 18.06 20.35 5.78
C LEU A 6 17.53 19.10 6.52
N LEU A 7 17.93 18.91 7.78
CA LEU A 7 17.45 17.81 8.62
C LEU A 7 15.99 17.99 9.07
N LEU A 8 15.51 19.23 9.15
CA LEU A 8 14.14 19.54 9.58
C LEU A 8 13.09 19.16 8.52
N PHE A 9 13.46 19.09 7.24
CA PHE A 9 12.56 18.75 6.14
C PHE A 9 12.26 17.25 6.04
N ILE A 10 13.15 16.39 6.56
CA ILE A 10 13.02 14.93 6.48
C ILE A 10 12.02 14.40 7.54
N LEU A 11 11.82 15.14 8.64
CA LEU A 11 10.94 14.76 9.75
C LEU A 11 9.49 15.29 9.63
N ALA A 12 9.16 16.02 8.57
CA ALA A 12 7.92 16.80 8.47
C ALA A 12 6.73 16.15 7.72
N PRO A 13 6.42 14.83 7.87
CA PRO A 13 5.06 14.40 7.56
C PRO A 13 4.40 13.50 8.62
N LEU A 14 4.60 13.79 9.92
CA LEU A 14 3.96 13.04 11.01
C LEU A 14 2.43 13.27 11.15
N LEU A 15 1.89 14.33 10.53
CA LEU A 15 0.48 14.71 10.68
C LEU A 15 -0.39 14.36 9.47
N VAL A 16 0.23 13.90 8.38
CA VAL A 16 -0.52 13.50 7.19
C VAL A 16 -0.90 12.03 7.34
N THR A 17 -2.16 11.76 7.08
CA THR A 17 -2.67 10.40 7.08
C THR A 17 -2.15 9.66 5.84
N ALA A 18 -1.44 8.54 6.01
CA ALA A 18 -0.67 7.93 4.92
C ALA A 18 -1.55 7.28 3.82
N GLN A 19 -2.29 6.21 4.13
CA GLN A 19 -2.89 5.35 3.10
C GLN A 19 -4.27 5.81 2.63
N ALA A 20 -4.55 5.70 1.33
CA ALA A 20 -5.85 6.05 0.74
C ALA A 20 -6.90 4.91 0.78
N TYR A 21 -6.56 3.74 1.34
CA TYR A 21 -7.38 2.52 1.35
C TYR A 21 -7.43 1.84 2.72
N ASP A 22 -8.38 0.94 2.91
CA ASP A 22 -8.46 0.02 4.05
C ASP A 22 -8.01 -1.39 3.66
N ALA A 23 -8.30 -1.86 2.44
CA ALA A 23 -7.86 -3.17 1.96
C ALA A 23 -7.50 -3.15 0.47
N ALA A 24 -6.46 -3.87 0.09
CA ALA A 24 -6.02 -4.05 -1.29
C ALA A 24 -5.51 -5.48 -1.53
N LEU A 25 -5.79 -6.05 -2.70
CA LEU A 25 -5.22 -7.32 -3.16
C LEU A 25 -4.47 -7.10 -4.45
N GLY A 26 -3.44 -7.89 -4.74
CA GLY A 26 -2.72 -7.74 -5.99
C GLY A 26 -1.69 -8.81 -6.25
N ILE A 27 -0.92 -8.53 -7.29
CA ILE A 27 0.23 -9.31 -7.69
C ILE A 27 1.50 -8.55 -7.33
N ARG A 28 2.54 -9.30 -6.98
CA ARG A 28 3.88 -8.83 -6.70
C ARG A 28 4.81 -9.55 -7.67
N VAL A 29 5.60 -8.79 -8.40
CA VAL A 29 6.51 -9.30 -9.45
C VAL A 29 7.87 -8.64 -9.27
N GLY A 30 8.92 -9.45 -9.22
CA GLY A 30 10.28 -8.99 -9.01
C GLY A 30 11.26 -10.14 -9.16
N THR A 31 12.15 -10.30 -8.18
CA THR A 31 12.98 -11.51 -8.05
C THR A 31 12.13 -12.78 -8.02
N GLU A 32 10.95 -12.69 -7.40
CA GLU A 32 9.92 -13.73 -7.36
C GLU A 32 8.59 -13.11 -7.76
N TRP A 33 7.64 -13.97 -8.14
CA TRP A 33 6.27 -13.55 -8.41
C TRP A 33 5.33 -14.16 -7.36
N GLY A 34 4.21 -13.50 -7.14
CA GLY A 34 3.26 -13.94 -6.15
C GLY A 34 2.07 -13.03 -5.98
N ALA A 35 1.24 -13.38 -5.01
CA ALA A 35 0.08 -12.60 -4.60
C ALA A 35 0.40 -11.84 -3.31
N THR A 36 -0.19 -10.65 -3.18
CA THR A 36 -0.06 -9.81 -1.99
C THR A 36 -1.41 -9.26 -1.59
N ALA A 37 -1.71 -9.29 -0.30
CA ALA A 37 -2.91 -8.73 0.29
C ALA A 37 -2.53 -7.80 1.45
N GLN A 38 -3.12 -6.61 1.47
CA GLN A 38 -2.90 -5.61 2.50
C GLN A 38 -4.21 -5.25 3.19
N LEU A 39 -4.15 -5.17 4.51
CA LEU A 39 -5.25 -4.75 5.37
C LEU A 39 -4.75 -3.69 6.36
N ARG A 40 -5.32 -2.49 6.29
CA ARG A 40 -5.07 -1.41 7.24
C ARG A 40 -5.75 -1.72 8.57
N LEU A 41 -5.00 -1.64 9.66
CA LEU A 41 -5.51 -1.87 11.02
C LEU A 41 -5.40 -0.58 11.86
N PRO A 42 -6.35 0.36 11.70
CA PRO A 42 -6.32 1.64 12.41
C PRO A 42 -6.41 1.52 13.94
N GLN A 43 -6.83 0.38 14.47
CA GLN A 43 -6.95 0.10 15.91
C GLN A 43 -5.59 -0.02 16.60
N ILE A 44 -4.58 -0.54 15.89
CA ILE A 44 -3.21 -0.65 16.40
C ILE A 44 -2.53 0.70 16.25
N HIS A 45 -2.50 1.22 15.01
CA HIS A 45 -1.96 2.53 14.72
C HIS A 45 -2.61 3.09 13.45
N LYS A 46 -2.75 4.42 13.37
CA LYS A 46 -3.51 5.09 12.29
C LYS A 46 -3.02 4.74 10.86
N ASN A 47 -1.72 4.45 10.75
CA ASN A 47 -1.02 4.14 9.51
C ASN A 47 -0.39 2.73 9.52
N PHE A 48 -0.86 1.82 10.38
CA PHE A 48 -0.39 0.44 10.38
C PHE A 48 -1.18 -0.42 9.39
N VAL A 49 -0.45 -1.26 8.66
CA VAL A 49 -0.97 -2.17 7.64
C VAL A 49 -0.38 -3.54 7.88
N LEU A 50 -1.23 -4.55 7.95
CA LEU A 50 -0.85 -5.94 7.89
C LEU A 50 -0.79 -6.36 6.41
N GLU A 51 0.32 -6.94 5.98
CA GLU A 51 0.49 -7.46 4.63
C GLU A 51 0.80 -8.95 4.68
N GLY A 52 0.04 -9.73 3.92
CA GLY A 52 0.37 -11.11 3.60
C GLY A 52 0.89 -11.19 2.17
N ILE A 53 1.99 -11.91 1.98
CA ILE A 53 2.58 -12.16 0.67
C ILE A 53 2.76 -13.66 0.51
N VAL A 54 2.24 -14.21 -0.58
CA VAL A 54 2.49 -15.59 -1.01
C VAL A 54 3.32 -15.50 -2.26
N LEU A 55 4.54 -16.00 -2.21
CA LEU A 55 5.49 -16.06 -3.31
C LEU A 55 5.60 -17.50 -3.78
N SER A 56 5.69 -17.68 -5.09
CA SER A 56 5.97 -18.96 -5.73
C SER A 56 7.12 -18.77 -6.70
N SER A 57 8.08 -19.69 -6.71
CA SER A 57 9.14 -19.66 -7.71
C SER A 57 8.59 -20.21 -9.04
N LEU A 58 8.96 -19.62 -10.20
CA LEU A 58 8.62 -20.22 -11.51
C LEU A 58 9.48 -21.44 -11.83
N GLN A 59 10.62 -21.56 -11.15
CA GLN A 59 11.70 -22.45 -11.56
C GLN A 59 11.84 -23.67 -10.65
N LYS A 60 11.13 -23.67 -9.52
CA LYS A 60 11.11 -24.72 -8.50
C LYS A 60 9.73 -24.81 -7.85
N ASP A 61 9.31 -26.00 -7.41
CA ASP A 61 8.14 -26.21 -6.55
C ASP A 61 8.41 -25.76 -5.10
N GLU A 62 8.82 -24.50 -4.98
CA GLU A 62 9.11 -23.81 -3.73
C GLU A 62 8.16 -22.62 -3.59
N GLY A 63 7.58 -22.47 -2.40
CA GLY A 63 6.71 -21.35 -2.07
C GLY A 63 7.10 -20.74 -0.74
N THR A 64 6.83 -19.45 -0.58
CA THR A 64 7.08 -18.72 0.66
C THR A 64 5.88 -17.89 1.06
N LEU A 65 5.39 -18.10 2.27
CA LEU A 65 4.41 -17.24 2.91
C LEU A 65 5.14 -16.25 3.80
N THR A 66 4.84 -14.97 3.62
CA THR A 66 5.38 -13.88 4.42
C THR A 66 4.24 -13.10 5.06
N LEU A 67 4.34 -12.82 6.36
CA LEU A 67 3.44 -11.94 7.10
C LEU A 67 4.22 -10.75 7.62
N LEU A 68 3.78 -9.53 7.28
CA LEU A 68 4.48 -8.28 7.52
C LEU A 68 3.58 -7.27 8.26
N GLY A 69 4.11 -6.67 9.31
CA GLY A 69 3.57 -5.45 9.91
C GLY A 69 4.28 -4.23 9.32
N LYS A 70 3.53 -3.36 8.65
CA LYS A 70 4.08 -2.18 7.97
C LYS A 70 3.53 -0.88 8.54
N GLN A 71 4.41 0.11 8.64
CA GLN A 71 4.07 1.48 8.94
C GLN A 71 4.20 2.31 7.66
N HIS A 72 3.17 3.08 7.31
CA HIS A 72 3.27 4.00 6.17
C HIS A 72 3.38 5.45 6.66
N GLN A 73 4.18 6.21 5.93
CA GLN A 73 4.41 7.62 6.12
C GLN A 73 4.20 8.33 4.77
N PRO A 74 3.29 9.30 4.69
CA PRO A 74 3.08 10.04 3.45
C PRO A 74 4.30 10.92 3.16
N LEU A 75 4.76 10.94 1.91
CA LEU A 75 5.91 11.75 1.52
C LEU A 75 5.46 13.15 1.09
N LEU A 76 4.58 13.20 0.08
CA LEU A 76 4.07 14.45 -0.51
C LEU A 76 2.55 14.55 -0.42
N SER A 77 1.84 13.43 -0.51
CA SER A 77 0.39 13.38 -0.46
C SER A 77 -0.08 12.04 0.11
N ARG A 78 -1.37 11.94 0.45
CA ARG A 78 -1.99 10.66 0.85
C ARG A 78 -1.94 9.57 -0.24
N ARG A 79 -1.54 9.94 -1.45
CA ARG A 79 -1.39 9.04 -2.58
C ARG A 79 0.04 8.56 -2.78
N LEU A 80 1.04 9.19 -2.16
CA LEU A 80 2.46 8.79 -2.26
C LEU A 80 3.02 8.59 -0.87
N ASN A 81 3.31 7.34 -0.53
CA ASN A 81 3.71 6.92 0.80
C ASN A 81 5.04 6.18 0.75
N LEU A 82 5.92 6.49 1.69
CA LEU A 82 6.99 5.60 2.10
C LEU A 82 6.40 4.57 3.08
N PHE A 83 6.84 3.33 3.00
CA PHE A 83 6.53 2.34 4.01
C PHE A 83 7.77 1.57 4.42
N TYR A 84 7.76 1.13 5.66
CA TYR A 84 8.76 0.24 6.20
C TYR A 84 8.09 -0.69 7.20
N GLY A 85 8.65 -1.87 7.39
CA GLY A 85 8.06 -2.88 8.24
C GLY A 85 8.98 -4.05 8.48
N ALA A 86 8.51 -4.95 9.32
CA ALA A 86 9.16 -6.22 9.59
C ALA A 86 8.11 -7.28 9.84
N GLY A 87 8.53 -8.54 9.75
CA GLY A 87 7.64 -9.66 9.88
C GLY A 87 8.37 -10.98 9.81
N LEU A 88 7.61 -12.04 9.58
CA LEU A 88 8.10 -13.40 9.54
C LEU A 88 7.80 -14.02 8.18
N HIS A 89 8.68 -14.90 7.73
CA HIS A 89 8.45 -15.72 6.54
C HIS A 89 8.65 -17.18 6.86
N ALA A 90 7.90 -18.01 6.14
CA ALA A 90 7.99 -19.46 6.18
C ALA A 90 7.85 -20.00 4.76
N GLY A 91 8.90 -20.67 4.30
CA GLY A 91 8.93 -21.40 3.05
C GLY A 91 8.47 -22.83 3.20
N TRP A 92 7.96 -23.39 2.12
CA TRP A 92 7.83 -24.82 1.90
C TRP A 92 8.54 -25.17 0.58
N SER A 93 9.10 -26.37 0.55
CA SER A 93 9.66 -26.95 -0.65
C SER A 93 9.16 -28.38 -0.71
N ASP A 94 8.64 -28.79 -1.86
CA ASP A 94 8.31 -30.20 -2.12
C ASP A 94 9.54 -30.96 -2.66
N GLU A 95 10.72 -30.33 -2.67
CA GLU A 95 11.97 -31.00 -3.02
C GLU A 95 12.32 -32.03 -1.92
N ILE A 96 12.28 -33.30 -2.31
CA ILE A 96 12.69 -34.42 -1.46
C ILE A 96 14.21 -34.48 -1.51
N ASP A 97 14.84 -34.38 -0.34
CA ASP A 97 16.28 -34.53 -0.21
C ASP A 97 16.69 -35.94 -0.63
N GLN A 98 17.45 -36.06 -1.73
CA GLN A 98 17.82 -37.34 -2.35
C GLN A 98 18.76 -38.18 -1.45
N GLU A 99 19.43 -37.58 -0.47
CA GLU A 99 20.31 -38.30 0.47
C GLU A 99 19.58 -38.76 1.75
N THR A 100 18.55 -38.05 2.21
CA THR A 100 17.91 -38.31 3.51
C THR A 100 16.45 -38.77 3.42
N GLY A 101 15.83 -38.71 2.24
CA GLY A 101 14.42 -39.07 2.03
C GLY A 101 13.42 -38.20 2.82
N SER A 102 13.88 -37.08 3.38
CA SER A 102 13.10 -36.16 4.19
C SER A 102 12.71 -34.93 3.38
N ALA A 103 11.51 -34.39 3.63
CA ALA A 103 11.07 -33.15 2.98
C ALA A 103 12.00 -31.99 3.35
N PHE A 104 12.49 -31.23 2.37
CA PHE A 104 13.33 -30.07 2.61
C PHE A 104 12.55 -29.03 3.42
N ASN A 105 13.02 -28.74 4.64
CA ASN A 105 12.41 -27.71 5.47
C ASN A 105 12.66 -26.34 4.85
N GLY A 106 11.62 -25.76 4.24
CA GLY A 106 11.72 -24.44 3.61
C GLY A 106 12.13 -23.33 4.59
N PRO A 107 12.73 -22.24 4.08
CA PRO A 107 13.35 -21.21 4.90
C PRO A 107 12.35 -20.52 5.83
N LYS A 108 12.67 -20.50 7.12
CA LYS A 108 11.88 -19.82 8.16
C LYS A 108 12.73 -18.74 8.81
N GLY A 109 12.15 -17.57 9.00
CA GLY A 109 12.89 -16.50 9.63
C GLY A 109 12.15 -15.17 9.70
N VAL A 110 12.95 -14.12 9.80
CA VAL A 110 12.50 -12.75 9.96
C VAL A 110 12.77 -12.02 8.66
N THR A 111 11.84 -11.17 8.22
CA THR A 111 12.03 -10.34 7.05
C THR A 111 11.77 -8.89 7.38
N GLY A 112 12.61 -8.01 6.84
CA GLY A 112 12.36 -6.58 6.79
C GLY A 112 11.76 -6.21 5.44
N ILE A 113 11.09 -5.06 5.38
CA ILE A 113 10.64 -4.48 4.12
C ILE A 113 10.73 -2.95 4.19
N VAL A 114 11.14 -2.34 3.09
CA VAL A 114 11.09 -0.90 2.88
C VAL A 114 10.72 -0.61 1.44
N GLY A 115 9.89 0.40 1.21
CA GLY A 115 9.44 0.70 -0.13
C GLY A 115 8.66 1.99 -0.26
N LEU A 116 8.32 2.29 -1.50
CA LEU A 116 7.49 3.41 -1.90
C LEU A 116 6.20 2.87 -2.50
N GLU A 117 5.12 3.59 -2.27
CA GLU A 117 3.80 3.21 -2.73
C GLU A 117 3.03 4.43 -3.25
N ALA A 118 2.45 4.27 -4.44
CA ALA A 118 1.60 5.25 -5.08
C ALA A 118 0.18 4.69 -5.26
N THR A 119 -0.85 5.40 -4.79
CA THR A 119 -2.26 5.03 -5.02
C THR A 119 -2.94 6.03 -5.95
N PHE A 120 -3.42 5.54 -7.09
CA PHE A 120 -4.23 6.30 -8.02
C PHE A 120 -5.61 5.65 -8.21
N ALA A 121 -6.67 6.39 -7.86
CA ALA A 121 -8.05 5.93 -7.89
C ALA A 121 -8.30 4.63 -7.09
N ARG A 122 -8.24 3.47 -7.74
CA ARG A 122 -8.38 2.13 -7.13
C ARG A 122 -7.16 1.24 -7.39
N ILE A 123 -6.12 1.76 -8.01
CA ILE A 123 -4.90 1.03 -8.30
C ILE A 123 -3.80 1.55 -7.38
N ASN A 124 -3.10 0.62 -6.76
CA ASN A 124 -1.99 0.86 -5.86
C ASN A 124 -0.76 0.20 -6.47
N VAL A 125 0.29 0.97 -6.71
CA VAL A 125 1.56 0.49 -7.24
C VAL A 125 2.61 0.71 -6.18
N SER A 126 3.37 -0.32 -5.84
CA SER A 126 4.50 -0.19 -4.93
C SER A 126 5.78 -0.70 -5.56
N TYR A 127 6.89 -0.12 -5.13
CA TYR A 127 8.22 -0.64 -5.36
C TYR A 127 8.89 -0.85 -4.01
N ASP A 128 9.44 -2.03 -3.77
CA ASP A 128 9.93 -2.39 -2.45
C ASP A 128 11.14 -3.33 -2.47
N PHE A 129 11.91 -3.22 -1.39
CA PHE A 129 13.10 -3.98 -1.09
C PHE A 129 12.87 -4.77 0.21
N LYS A 130 13.06 -6.08 0.15
CA LYS A 130 12.77 -7.05 1.20
C LYS A 130 14.04 -7.84 1.56
N PRO A 131 14.81 -7.43 2.58
CA PRO A 131 15.85 -8.27 3.16
C PRO A 131 15.21 -9.36 4.05
N ALA A 132 15.60 -10.61 3.85
CA ALA A 132 15.15 -11.77 4.61
C ALA A 132 16.35 -12.41 5.32
N LEU A 133 16.20 -12.66 6.62
CA LEU A 133 17.15 -13.39 7.44
C LEU A 133 16.55 -14.76 7.74
N ASN A 134 17.17 -15.80 7.18
CA ASN A 134 16.77 -17.18 7.39
C ASN A 134 17.40 -17.69 8.69
N VAL A 135 16.55 -17.98 9.68
CA VAL A 135 16.97 -18.47 11.00
C VAL A 135 17.11 -20.01 10.96
N THR A 136 16.29 -20.66 10.13
CA THR A 136 16.31 -22.12 9.96
C THR A 136 15.89 -22.48 8.54
N GLY A 137 16.57 -23.44 7.92
CA GLY A 137 16.30 -23.85 6.54
C GLY A 137 16.74 -22.80 5.49
N GLY A 138 16.74 -23.19 4.22
CA GLY A 138 17.19 -22.36 3.11
C GLY A 138 18.69 -22.47 2.81
N ALA A 139 19.09 -22.01 1.61
CA ALA A 139 20.46 -22.11 1.11
C ALA A 139 21.40 -20.99 1.59
N SER A 140 20.86 -19.91 2.15
CA SER A 140 21.62 -18.72 2.55
C SER A 140 21.03 -18.09 3.80
N ILE A 141 21.88 -17.48 4.65
CA ILE A 141 21.47 -16.85 5.91
C ILE A 141 20.76 -15.50 5.65
N LEU A 142 21.13 -14.81 4.57
CA LEU A 142 20.59 -13.51 4.17
C LEU A 142 20.23 -13.54 2.69
N ASP A 143 18.93 -13.33 2.41
CA ASP A 143 18.41 -13.16 1.07
C ASP A 143 17.85 -11.75 0.88
N THR A 144 17.91 -11.22 -0.34
CA THR A 144 17.36 -9.90 -0.63
C THR A 144 16.50 -9.96 -1.89
N HIS A 145 15.32 -9.36 -1.83
CA HIS A 145 14.39 -9.34 -2.94
C HIS A 145 13.93 -7.92 -3.23
N THR A 146 13.90 -7.56 -4.51
CA THR A 146 13.25 -6.34 -4.97
C THR A 146 12.01 -6.73 -5.75
N ALA A 147 10.91 -6.00 -5.56
CA ALA A 147 9.69 -6.24 -6.33
C ALA A 147 8.90 -4.97 -6.61
N VAL A 148 8.17 -5.02 -7.72
CA VAL A 148 7.08 -4.13 -8.03
C VAL A 148 5.78 -4.86 -7.72
N SER A 149 4.88 -4.23 -6.97
CA SER A 149 3.56 -4.79 -6.71
C SER A 149 2.48 -3.90 -7.30
N VAL A 150 1.48 -4.51 -7.93
CA VAL A 150 0.28 -3.85 -8.41
C VAL A 150 -0.91 -4.44 -7.69
N ARG A 151 -1.59 -3.61 -6.90
CA ARG A 151 -2.74 -3.98 -6.07
C ARG A 151 -3.98 -3.19 -6.45
N TYR A 152 -5.10 -3.89 -6.50
CA TYR A 152 -6.43 -3.32 -6.59
C TYR A 152 -7.02 -3.03 -5.21
N VAL A 153 -7.50 -1.82 -5.01
CA VAL A 153 -8.14 -1.35 -3.78
C VAL A 153 -9.58 -1.84 -3.73
N VAL A 154 -9.78 -2.89 -2.93
CA VAL A 154 -11.09 -3.48 -2.61
C VAL A 154 -11.84 -2.58 -1.64
N GLY A 155 -11.19 -2.22 -0.53
CA GLY A 155 -11.75 -1.42 0.55
C GLY A 155 -11.22 0.01 0.50
N LYS A 156 -12.08 0.99 0.24
CA LYS A 156 -11.70 2.40 0.34
C LYS A 156 -11.46 2.79 1.80
N ARG A 157 -10.72 3.87 2.03
CA ARG A 157 -10.47 4.35 3.40
C ARG A 157 -11.77 4.55 4.17
N TYR A 158 -11.81 4.01 5.39
CA TYR A 158 -12.95 3.99 6.32
C TYR A 158 -14.11 3.05 5.94
N SER A 159 -14.04 2.33 4.82
CA SER A 159 -15.15 1.46 4.42
C SER A 159 -15.28 0.21 5.28
N ILE A 160 -14.18 -0.26 5.88
CA ILE A 160 -14.17 -1.50 6.67
C ILE A 160 -14.41 -1.19 8.15
N TRP A 161 -13.64 -0.25 8.70
CA TRP A 161 -13.59 -0.05 10.15
C TRP A 161 -14.39 1.15 10.67
N ASN A 162 -14.74 2.13 9.84
CA ASN A 162 -15.34 3.40 10.28
C ASN A 162 -16.43 3.87 9.29
N ARG A 163 -17.46 3.05 9.11
CA ARG A 163 -18.50 3.28 8.10
C ARG A 163 -19.26 4.60 8.29
N ASP A 164 -19.39 5.09 9.52
CA ASP A 164 -20.06 6.37 9.77
C ASP A 164 -19.21 7.57 9.36
N LYS A 165 -17.89 7.53 9.56
CA LYS A 165 -16.97 8.52 8.97
C LYS A 165 -17.04 8.50 7.45
N GLU A 166 -17.18 7.32 6.85
CA GLU A 166 -17.36 7.22 5.40
C GLU A 166 -18.67 7.90 4.94
N LYS A 167 -19.79 7.64 5.63
CA LYS A 167 -21.08 8.29 5.34
C LYS A 167 -20.99 9.81 5.46
N GLU A 168 -20.33 10.30 6.51
CA GLU A 168 -20.15 11.72 6.74
C GLU A 168 -19.33 12.39 5.62
N ILE A 169 -18.20 11.78 5.23
CA ILE A 169 -17.37 12.27 4.13
C ILE A 169 -18.17 12.29 2.82
N ARG A 170 -18.97 11.25 2.56
CA ARG A 170 -19.84 11.20 1.37
C ARG A 170 -20.92 12.27 1.39
N LYS A 171 -21.56 12.52 2.54
CA LYS A 171 -22.57 13.57 2.71
C LYS A 171 -21.95 14.95 2.44
N ARG A 172 -20.83 15.26 3.08
CA ARG A 172 -20.08 16.52 2.86
C ARG A 172 -19.70 16.74 1.39
N ARG A 173 -19.30 15.68 0.67
CA ARG A 173 -19.02 15.78 -0.77
C ARG A 173 -20.27 16.09 -1.59
N ARG A 174 -21.39 15.41 -1.31
CA ARG A 174 -22.67 15.66 -1.99
C ARG A 174 -23.16 17.08 -1.75
N ASP A 175 -22.99 17.60 -0.54
CA ASP A 175 -23.41 18.96 -0.20
C ASP A 175 -22.56 19.99 -0.95
N LYS A 176 -21.23 19.81 -1.02
CA LYS A 176 -20.34 20.64 -1.85
C LYS A 176 -20.67 20.57 -3.34
N ASP A 177 -20.99 19.40 -3.86
CA ASP A 177 -21.37 19.25 -5.28
C ASP A 177 -22.73 19.94 -5.56
N ARG A 178 -23.65 19.91 -4.60
CA ARG A 178 -24.92 20.65 -4.69
C ARG A 178 -24.71 22.16 -4.66
N GLU A 179 -23.83 22.65 -3.79
CA GLU A 179 -23.43 24.07 -3.72
C GLU A 179 -22.79 24.51 -5.04
N ARG A 180 -21.81 23.76 -5.56
CA ARG A 180 -21.21 24.05 -6.87
C ARG A 180 -22.25 24.11 -7.99
N ARG A 181 -23.18 23.15 -8.03
CA ARG A 181 -24.27 23.15 -9.02
C ARG A 181 -25.21 24.35 -8.85
N ARG A 182 -25.44 24.84 -7.63
CA ARG A 182 -26.21 26.07 -7.38
C ARG A 182 -25.45 27.29 -7.89
N GLU A 183 -24.17 27.41 -7.54
CA GLU A 183 -23.30 28.49 -8.03
C GLU A 183 -23.22 28.50 -9.57
N ASP A 184 -23.08 27.33 -10.20
CA ASP A 184 -23.06 27.19 -11.65
C ASP A 184 -24.39 27.61 -12.28
N ARG A 185 -25.53 27.27 -11.66
CA ARG A 185 -26.86 27.73 -12.10
C ARG A 185 -27.05 29.22 -11.91
N GLU A 186 -26.54 29.83 -10.84
CA GLU A 186 -26.59 31.28 -10.64
C GLU A 186 -25.71 32.02 -11.66
N ARG A 187 -24.51 31.50 -11.96
CA ARG A 187 -23.63 32.01 -13.03
C ARG A 187 -24.26 31.84 -14.41
N ALA A 188 -24.88 30.68 -14.68
CA ALA A 188 -25.53 30.39 -15.95
C ALA A 188 -26.82 31.19 -16.12
N GLY A 189 -27.63 31.35 -15.07
CA GLY A 189 -28.84 32.18 -15.06
C GLY A 189 -28.54 33.65 -15.32
N LYS A 190 -27.39 34.16 -14.83
CA LYS A 190 -26.89 35.50 -15.20
C LYS A 190 -26.42 35.62 -16.66
N ARG A 191 -26.01 34.51 -17.29
CA ARG A 191 -25.50 34.47 -18.68
C ARG A 191 -26.55 34.09 -19.73
N TRP A 192 -27.54 33.26 -19.40
CA TRP A 192 -28.54 32.73 -20.32
C TRP A 192 -29.41 33.85 -20.94
N PHE A 193 -29.72 34.91 -20.18
CA PHE A 193 -30.47 36.07 -20.68
C PHE A 193 -29.62 37.06 -21.50
N GLN A 194 -28.29 36.89 -21.56
CA GLN A 194 -27.40 37.80 -22.31
C GLN A 194 -27.14 37.35 -23.75
N PHE A 195 -27.55 36.13 -24.12
CA PHE A 195 -27.34 35.60 -25.49
C PHE A 195 -28.18 36.31 -26.57
N TRP A 196 -29.24 37.02 -26.17
CA TRP A 196 -30.14 37.75 -27.08
C TRP A 196 -29.83 39.24 -27.22
N LYS A 197 -28.81 39.77 -26.53
CA LYS A 197 -28.47 41.19 -26.66
C LYS A 197 -27.63 41.40 -27.92
N PRO A 198 -28.11 42.16 -28.92
CA PRO A 198 -27.29 42.51 -30.06
C PRO A 198 -26.08 43.31 -29.57
N VAL A 199 -24.91 42.96 -30.09
CA VAL A 199 -23.68 43.74 -29.92
C VAL A 199 -23.86 45.01 -30.75
N ASN A 200 -24.06 46.14 -30.07
CA ASN A 200 -23.96 47.48 -30.68
C ASN A 200 -22.48 47.87 -30.82
#